data_AF-A9NQP7-F1
#
_entry.id   AF-A9NQP7-F1
#
_cell.length_a   1.000
_cell.length_b   1.000
_cell.length_c   1.000
_cell.angle_alpha   90.00
_cell.angle_beta   90.00
_cell.angle_gamma   90.00
#
_symmetry.space_group_name_H-M   'P 1'
#
loop_
_entity.id
_entity.type
_entity.pdbx_description
1 polymer ?
#
loop_
_entity_poly.entity_id
_entity_poly.type
_entity_poly.pdbx_seq_one_letter_code
_entity_poly.pdbx_strand_id
1 'polypeptide(L)' 'MKSVNMEIDLKVPAQKAWDAIRDSASLFPKIMPSHFKSIEVIGDGNVGTIRRIKYGEGILVIEDKFQV' A
#
# COMPACT_ATOMS: atom_id res chain seq x y z
N MET A 1 4.20 21.81 -7.34
CA MET A 1 4.06 20.40 -6.91
C MET A 1 5.44 19.88 -6.55
N LYS A 2 5.66 19.40 -5.31
CA LYS A 2 6.92 18.74 -4.95
C LYS A 2 6.85 17.29 -5.46
N SER A 3 7.91 16.79 -6.09
CA SER A 3 7.99 15.41 -6.61
C SER A 3 9.21 14.71 -6.05
N VAL A 4 9.06 13.43 -5.73
CA VAL A 4 10.15 12.52 -5.36
C VAL A 4 10.15 11.38 -6.36
N ASN A 5 11.30 11.11 -6.97
CA ASN A 5 11.52 9.95 -7.83
C ASN A 5 12.36 8.92 -7.07
N MET A 6 12.01 7.65 -7.20
CA MET A 6 12.70 6.54 -6.54
C MET A 6 12.80 5.37 -7.52
N GLU A 7 13.97 4.75 -7.58
CA GLU A 7 14.23 3.53 -8.33
C GLU A 7 14.69 2.44 -7.35
N ILE A 8 14.18 1.22 -7.51
CA ILE A 8 14.52 0.07 -6.68
C ILE A 8 14.76 -1.13 -7.60
N ASP A 9 15.96 -1.69 -7.56
CA ASP A 9 16.29 -2.93 -8.26
C ASP A 9 15.79 -4.13 -7.45
N LEU A 10 14.85 -4.88 -8.03
CA LEU A 10 14.33 -6.10 -7.45
C LEU A 10 14.79 -7.32 -8.24
N LYS A 11 15.31 -8.34 -7.54
CA LYS A 11 15.68 -9.64 -8.13
C LYS A 11 14.46 -10.54 -8.34
N VAL A 12 13.38 -9.99 -8.91
CA VAL A 12 12.15 -10.72 -9.23
C VAL A 12 11.64 -10.31 -10.62
N PRO A 13 10.94 -11.20 -11.35
CA PRO A 13 10.31 -10.82 -12.61
C PRO A 13 9.32 -9.66 -12.42
N ALA A 14 9.26 -8.76 -13.40
CA ALA A 14 8.39 -7.57 -13.35
C ALA A 14 6.92 -7.93 -13.09
N GLN A 15 6.41 -8.97 -13.76
CA GLN A 15 5.02 -9.43 -13.57
C GLN A 15 4.76 -9.86 -12.13
N LYS A 16 5.71 -10.56 -11.50
CA LYS A 16 5.58 -11.02 -10.10
C LYS A 16 5.55 -9.85 -9.13
N ALA A 17 6.38 -8.81 -9.37
CA ALA A 17 6.34 -7.58 -8.58
C ALA A 17 4.98 -6.87 -8.75
N TRP A 18 4.50 -6.74 -9.99
CA TRP A 18 3.23 -6.09 -10.28
C TRP A 18 2.03 -6.82 -9.66
N ASP A 19 1.99 -8.15 -9.75
CA ASP A 19 0.93 -8.97 -9.17
C ASP A 19 0.91 -8.83 -7.64
N ALA A 20 2.08 -8.78 -6.99
CA ALA A 20 2.15 -8.53 -5.55
C ALA A 20 1.56 -7.16 -5.15
N ILE A 21 1.73 -6.12 -5.98
CA ILE A 21 1.11 -4.81 -5.76
C ILE A 21 -0.40 -4.87 -6.00
N ARG A 22 -0.84 -5.53 -7.07
CA ARG A 22 -2.27 -5.72 -7.35
C ARG A 22 -2.97 -6.44 -6.21
N ASP A 23 -2.40 -7.54 -5.77
CA ASP A 23 -2.93 -8.44 -4.75
C ASP A 23 -2.64 -7.98 -3.32
N SER A 24 -1.99 -6.81 -3.17
CA SER A 24 -1.59 -6.27 -1.87
C SER A 24 -2.71 -6.23 -0.83
N ALA A 25 -3.97 -6.07 -1.27
CA ALA A 25 -5.11 -6.08 -0.35
C ALA A 25 -5.25 -7.39 0.44
N SER A 26 -4.93 -8.52 -0.20
CA SER A 26 -4.95 -9.84 0.43
C SER A 26 -3.56 -10.28 0.92
N LEU A 27 -2.49 -9.84 0.25
CA LEU A 27 -1.13 -10.27 0.51
C LEU A 27 -0.50 -9.52 1.68
N PHE A 28 -0.56 -8.18 1.69
CA PHE A 28 0.20 -7.36 2.64
C PHE A 28 -0.21 -7.58 4.10
N PRO A 29 -1.51 -7.68 4.44
CA PRO A 29 -1.89 -8.02 5.82
C PRO A 29 -1.36 -9.38 6.30
N LYS A 30 -1.08 -10.32 5.38
CA LYS A 30 -0.53 -11.64 5.73
C LYS A 30 0.99 -11.60 5.93
N ILE A 31 1.71 -10.88 5.07
CA ILE A 31 3.19 -10.87 5.08
C ILE A 31 3.77 -9.73 5.93
N MET A 32 2.99 -8.70 6.21
CA MET A 32 3.36 -7.55 7.03
C MET A 32 2.23 -7.17 8.02
N PRO A 33 1.77 -8.11 8.87
CA PRO A 33 0.61 -7.91 9.74
C PRO A 33 0.80 -6.78 10.78
N SER A 34 2.05 -6.49 11.16
CA SER A 34 2.37 -5.37 12.05
C SER A 34 2.15 -4.01 11.39
N HIS A 35 2.27 -3.94 10.07
CA HIS A 35 2.11 -2.70 9.29
C HIS A 35 0.69 -2.55 8.77
N PHE A 36 0.07 -3.64 8.32
CA PHE A 36 -1.26 -3.64 7.71
C PHE A 36 -2.19 -4.57 8.48
N LYS A 37 -3.15 -4.02 9.20
CA LYS A 37 -4.21 -4.80 9.87
C LYS A 37 -5.22 -5.33 8.86
N SER A 38 -5.60 -4.51 7.89
CA SER A 38 -6.48 -4.90 6.79
C SER A 38 -6.40 -3.89 5.66
N ILE A 39 -6.65 -4.35 4.43
CA ILE A 39 -6.81 -3.49 3.27
C ILE A 39 -8.08 -3.93 2.56
N GLU A 40 -9.04 -3.02 2.47
CA GLU A 40 -10.34 -3.29 1.86
C GLU A 40 -10.42 -2.61 0.49
N VAL A 41 -10.92 -3.34 -0.50
CA VAL A 41 -11.10 -2.85 -1.87
C VAL A 41 -12.57 -2.44 -2.03
N ILE A 42 -12.80 -1.19 -2.40
CA ILE A 42 -14.11 -0.62 -2.68
C ILE A 42 -14.14 -0.31 -4.18
N GLY A 43 -14.63 -1.26 -4.98
CA GLY A 43 -14.58 -1.23 -6.44
C GLY A 43 -14.27 -2.60 -7.04
N ASP A 44 -13.86 -2.62 -8.30
CA ASP A 44 -13.57 -3.83 -9.09
C ASP A 44 -12.06 -4.12 -9.24
N GLY A 45 -11.19 -3.25 -8.68
CA GLY A 45 -9.74 -3.35 -8.83
C GLY A 45 -9.17 -2.56 -10.01
N ASN A 46 -10.01 -1.95 -10.85
CA ASN A 46 -9.62 -1.13 -11.99
C ASN A 46 -9.62 0.37 -11.64
N VAL A 47 -9.47 1.22 -12.66
CA VAL A 47 -9.47 2.69 -12.54
C VAL A 47 -10.69 3.17 -11.75
N GLY A 48 -10.45 4.03 -10.76
CA GLY A 48 -11.50 4.55 -9.87
C GLY A 48 -11.71 3.71 -8.59
N THR A 49 -11.08 2.55 -8.46
CA THR A 49 -11.13 1.75 -7.23
C THR A 49 -10.48 2.48 -6.04
N ILE A 50 -11.13 2.40 -4.87
CA ILE A 50 -10.62 2.94 -3.60
C ILE A 50 -10.08 1.80 -2.74
N ARG A 51 -8.90 2.00 -2.13
CA ARG A 51 -8.32 1.08 -1.12
C ARG A 51 -8.40 1.71 0.26
N ARG A 52 -9.21 1.14 1.14
CA ARG A 52 -9.30 1.54 2.56
C ARG A 52 -8.30 0.74 3.38
N ILE A 53 -7.20 1.37 3.76
CA ILE A 53 -6.11 0.75 4.52
C ILE A 53 -6.30 1.03 6.01
N LYS A 54 -6.32 -0.02 6.83
CA LYS A 54 -6.19 0.08 8.29
C LYS A 54 -4.78 -0.37 8.66
N TYR A 55 -3.96 0.56 9.13
CA TYR A 55 -2.62 0.25 9.58
C TYR A 55 -2.65 -0.55 10.89
N GLY A 56 -1.64 -1.40 11.06
CA GLY A 56 -1.39 -2.13 12.30
C GLY A 56 -0.72 -1.24 13.34
N GLU A 57 -0.63 -1.75 14.57
CA GLU A 57 -0.09 -1.03 15.73
C GLU A 57 1.42 -0.70 15.60
N GLY A 58 2.12 -1.29 14.63
CA GLY A 58 3.53 -1.02 14.35
C GLY A 58 3.80 0.26 13.55
N ILE A 59 2.76 0.94 13.08
CA ILE A 59 2.89 2.20 12.33
C ILE A 59 2.54 3.37 13.25
N LEU A 60 3.52 4.26 13.46
CA LEU A 60 3.28 5.56 14.08
C LEU A 60 2.65 6.48 13.03
N VAL A 61 1.38 6.84 13.20
CA VAL A 61 0.77 7.91 12.42
C VAL A 61 1.27 9.24 13.02
N ILE A 62 2.18 9.89 12.30
CA ILE A 62 2.62 11.25 12.64
C ILE A 62 1.52 12.18 12.13
N GLU A 63 0.75 12.78 13.03
CA GLU A 63 -0.18 13.85 12.66
C GLU A 63 0.63 15.10 12.31
N ASP A 64 1.01 15.25 11.05
CA ASP A 64 1.41 16.54 10.55
C ASP A 64 0.12 17.37 10.44
N LYS A 65 -0.09 18.27 11.41
CA LYS A 65 -1.23 19.18 11.40
C LYS A 65 -1.11 20.03 10.15
N PHE A 66 -1.86 19.69 9.11
CA PHE A 66 -2.07 20.57 7.96
C PHE A 66 -2.70 21.86 8.50
N GLN A 67 -1.87 22.88 8.69
CA GLN A 67 -2.36 24.23 8.95
C GLN A 67 -2.98 24.73 7.65
N VAL A 68 -4.31 24.74 7.62
CA VAL A 68 -5.12 25.48 6.66
C VAL A 68 -5.24 26.92 7.15
#